data_AF-A0A1J4TJH8-F1
#
_entry.id   AF-A0A1J4TJH8-F1
#
_cell.length_a   1.000
_cell.length_b   1.000
_cell.length_c   1.000
_cell.angle_alpha   90.00
_cell.angle_beta   90.00
_cell.angle_gamma   90.00
#
_symmetry.space_group_name_H-M   'P 1'
#
loop_
_entity.id
_entity.type
_entity.pdbx_description
1 polymer ?
#
loop_
_entity_poly.entity_id
_entity_poly.type
_entity_poly.pdbx_seq_one_letter_code
_entity_poly.pdbx_strand_id
1 'polypeptide(L)'
;MTNTNFYSPKMLRKSVVELQKYIDNKTDYQEDAVLAAIWELENRAPLNPEIQALKQELEAQNKQFEEEPIAIKNETIALYSFNFIFLFGILFSVFAASILIGLNLVQLKNKPRSRMVLFTGLSYSFLQVYLIELFKITSPFVSIFSSLLGVYLLYYYFLKPELNPKETYQSRSTWQPLLIGMAIALPIAYYLMKAGGVGAL
;
A
#
# COMPACT_ATOMS: atom_id res chain seq x y z
N MET A 1 -2.47 36.91 -6.39
CA MET A 1 -2.39 35.45 -6.20
C MET A 1 -1.21 34.97 -7.03
N THR A 2 -0.21 34.34 -6.43
CA THR A 2 0.92 33.81 -7.20
C THR A 2 0.53 32.47 -7.80
N ASN A 3 0.24 32.47 -9.11
CA ASN A 3 0.05 31.24 -9.86
C ASN A 3 1.38 30.47 -9.90
N THR A 4 1.38 29.20 -9.53
CA THR A 4 2.59 28.36 -9.48
C THR A 4 2.30 26.95 -9.97
N ASN A 5 3.28 26.34 -10.64
CA ASN A 5 3.25 24.95 -11.10
C ASN A 5 4.65 24.30 -10.91
N PHE A 6 4.82 23.06 -11.39
CA PHE A 6 6.07 22.29 -11.27
C PHE A 6 7.31 23.02 -11.82
N TYR A 7 7.13 23.88 -12.83
CA TYR A 7 8.21 24.59 -13.51
C TYR A 7 8.53 25.96 -12.92
N SER A 8 7.67 26.52 -12.07
CA SER A 8 7.88 27.85 -11.46
C SER A 8 9.22 28.01 -10.72
N PRO A 9 9.72 27.03 -9.92
CA PRO A 9 11.03 27.13 -9.27
C PRO A 9 12.20 27.27 -10.25
N LYS A 10 12.07 26.67 -11.44
CA LYS A 10 13.07 26.76 -12.51
C LYS A 10 13.02 28.13 -13.18
N MET A 11 11.83 28.68 -13.42
CA MET A 11 11.64 29.98 -14.08
C MET A 11 12.11 31.15 -13.21
N LEU A 12 11.96 31.05 -11.89
CA LEU A 12 12.50 32.03 -10.94
C LEU A 12 14.02 32.25 -11.11
N ARG A 13 14.77 31.23 -11.54
CA ARG A 13 16.22 31.29 -11.73
C ARG A 13 16.66 31.74 -13.13
N LYS A 14 15.72 31.99 -14.04
CA LYS A 14 15.98 32.38 -15.42
C LYS A 14 15.99 33.89 -15.59
N SER A 15 16.79 34.38 -16.53
CA SER A 15 16.79 35.80 -16.92
C SER A 15 15.57 36.12 -17.80
N VAL A 16 15.21 37.40 -17.92
CA VAL A 16 14.09 37.85 -18.78
C VAL A 16 14.25 37.37 -20.23
N VAL A 17 15.47 37.43 -20.77
CA VAL A 17 15.79 36.95 -22.13
C VAL A 17 15.59 35.45 -22.25
N GLU A 18 15.96 34.68 -21.22
CA GLU A 18 15.74 33.24 -21.23
C GLU A 18 14.25 32.89 -21.10
N LEU A 19 13.48 33.64 -20.32
CA LEU A 19 12.04 33.43 -20.20
C LEU A 19 11.32 33.72 -21.53
N GLN A 20 11.75 34.77 -22.25
CA GLN A 20 11.20 35.09 -23.58
C GLN A 20 11.40 33.94 -24.58
N LYS A 21 12.52 33.20 -24.51
CA LYS A 21 12.75 32.04 -25.38
C LYS A 21 11.70 30.94 -25.22
N TYR A 22 11.10 30.78 -24.04
CA TYR A 22 10.02 29.81 -23.82
C TYR A 22 8.74 30.21 -24.55
N ILE A 23 8.53 31.51 -24.75
CA ILE A 23 7.38 32.05 -25.48
C ILE A 23 7.64 31.97 -26.99
N ASP A 24 8.82 32.41 -27.43
CA ASP A 24 9.18 32.46 -28.84
C ASP A 24 9.25 31.07 -29.48
N ASN A 25 9.69 30.06 -28.70
CA ASN A 25 9.77 28.66 -29.14
C ASN A 25 8.78 27.77 -28.37
N LYS A 26 7.54 28.25 -28.19
CA LYS A 26 6.52 27.56 -27.39
C LYS A 26 6.27 26.10 -27.78
N THR A 27 6.53 25.70 -29.03
CA THR A 27 6.38 24.32 -29.52
C THR A 27 7.44 23.36 -28.97
N ASP A 28 8.58 23.88 -28.52
CA ASP A 28 9.72 23.08 -28.06
C ASP A 28 9.66 22.80 -26.55
N TYR A 29 8.65 23.36 -25.88
CA TYR A 29 8.49 23.31 -24.44
C TYR A 29 7.12 22.80 -24.06
N GLN A 30 7.02 22.23 -22.86
CA GLN A 30 5.73 21.86 -22.30
C GLN A 30 4.90 23.12 -22.00
N GLU A 31 3.60 23.05 -22.27
CA GLU A 31 2.65 24.15 -22.07
C GLU A 31 2.74 24.75 -20.65
N ASP A 32 2.86 23.90 -19.62
CA ASP A 32 3.07 24.33 -18.23
C ASP A 32 4.38 25.08 -18.01
N ALA A 33 5.45 24.73 -18.72
CA ALA A 33 6.72 25.43 -18.65
C ALA A 33 6.63 26.81 -19.32
N VAL A 34 5.89 26.91 -20.43
CA VAL A 34 5.61 28.18 -21.11
C VAL A 34 4.75 29.07 -20.22
N LEU A 35 3.69 28.52 -19.62
CA LEU A 35 2.81 29.25 -18.70
C LEU A 35 3.55 29.75 -17.46
N ALA A 36 4.42 28.93 -16.86
CA ALA A 36 5.28 29.34 -15.75
C ALA A 36 6.26 30.46 -16.13
N ALA A 37 6.78 30.44 -17.36
CA ALA A 37 7.65 31.49 -17.86
C ALA A 37 6.87 32.80 -18.05
N ILE A 38 5.63 32.73 -18.53
CA ILE A 38 4.73 33.89 -18.68
C ILE A 38 4.39 34.51 -17.32
N TRP A 39 4.04 33.70 -16.30
CA TRP A 39 3.79 34.21 -14.95
C TRP A 39 5.02 34.90 -14.34
N GLU A 40 6.20 34.33 -14.54
CA GLU A 40 7.42 34.95 -14.03
C GLU A 40 7.80 36.22 -14.81
N LEU A 41 7.52 36.28 -16.11
CA LEU A 41 7.68 37.49 -16.91
C LEU A 41 6.70 38.59 -16.47
N GLU A 42 5.45 38.26 -16.20
CA GLU A 42 4.43 39.19 -15.68
C GLU A 42 4.86 39.83 -14.35
N ASN A 43 5.49 39.04 -13.48
CA ASN A 43 6.01 39.52 -12.20
C ASN A 43 7.19 40.50 -12.36
N ARG A 44 7.91 40.44 -13.49
CA ARG A 44 9.16 41.19 -13.72
C ARG A 44 9.01 42.35 -14.69
N ALA A 45 8.04 42.28 -15.61
CA ALA A 45 7.83 43.25 -16.66
C ALA A 45 6.35 43.27 -17.09
N PRO A 46 5.83 44.42 -17.54
CA PRO A 46 4.48 44.49 -18.10
C PRO A 46 4.40 43.62 -19.36
N LEU A 47 3.43 42.71 -19.38
CA LEU A 47 3.18 41.81 -20.51
C LEU A 47 2.66 42.59 -21.73
N ASN A 48 3.15 42.22 -22.91
CA ASN A 48 2.56 42.66 -24.17
C ASN A 48 1.17 41.99 -24.38
N PRO A 49 0.30 42.55 -25.25
CA PRO A 49 -1.04 42.00 -25.47
C PRO A 49 -1.03 40.59 -26.08
N GLU A 50 0.01 40.22 -26.84
CA GLU A 50 0.16 38.88 -27.43
C GLU A 50 0.41 37.79 -26.36
N ILE A 51 1.26 38.08 -25.37
CA ILE A 51 1.55 37.16 -24.26
C ILE A 51 0.34 37.06 -23.32
N GLN A 52 -0.46 38.14 -23.19
CA GLN A 52 -1.72 38.08 -22.43
C GLN A 52 -2.74 37.16 -23.09
N ALA A 53 -2.88 37.20 -24.42
CA ALA A 53 -3.74 36.28 -25.15
C ALA A 53 -3.25 34.81 -25.02
N LEU A 54 -1.93 34.59 -25.13
CA LEU A 54 -1.33 33.27 -24.95
C LEU A 54 -1.53 32.72 -23.53
N LYS A 55 -1.42 33.56 -22.51
CA LYS A 55 -1.72 33.20 -21.12
C LYS A 55 -3.16 32.69 -20.96
N GLN A 56 -4.13 33.42 -21.53
CA GLN A 56 -5.54 33.04 -21.44
C GLN A 56 -5.83 31.72 -22.15
N GLU A 57 -5.22 31.48 -23.32
CA GLU A 57 -5.35 30.22 -24.05
C GLU A 57 -4.80 29.04 -23.24
N LEU A 58 -3.59 29.17 -22.68
CA LEU A 58 -2.95 28.12 -21.88
C LEU A 58 -3.68 27.88 -20.55
N GLU A 59 -4.18 28.93 -19.88
CA GLU A 59 -4.98 28.80 -18.67
C GLU A 59 -6.35 28.15 -18.94
N ALA A 60 -6.95 28.41 -20.11
CA ALA A 60 -8.20 27.76 -20.52
C ALA A 60 -7.99 26.28 -20.86
N GLN A 61 -6.89 25.92 -21.54
CA GLN A 61 -6.54 24.53 -21.82
C GLN A 61 -6.24 23.76 -20.52
N ASN A 62 -5.49 24.36 -19.58
CA ASN A 62 -5.23 23.74 -18.27
C ASN A 62 -6.51 23.52 -17.44
N LYS A 63 -7.44 24.49 -17.45
CA LYS A 63 -8.75 24.28 -16.80
C LYS A 63 -9.56 23.16 -17.43
N GLN A 64 -9.46 22.97 -18.75
CA GLN A 64 -10.14 21.88 -19.44
C GLN A 64 -9.59 20.50 -19.07
N PHE A 65 -8.31 20.41 -18.70
CA PHE A 65 -7.69 19.21 -18.13
C PHE A 65 -7.91 19.04 -16.62
N GLU A 66 -8.16 20.12 -15.87
CA GLU A 66 -8.50 20.09 -14.43
C GLU A 66 -10.00 19.83 -14.16
N GLU A 67 -10.90 20.19 -15.08
CA GLU A 67 -12.36 20.10 -14.90
C GLU A 67 -13.01 18.87 -15.54
N GLU A 68 -12.29 18.08 -16.35
CA GLU A 68 -12.71 16.69 -16.54
C GLU A 68 -12.36 15.93 -15.26
N PRO A 69 -13.33 15.35 -14.54
CA PRO A 69 -13.01 14.37 -13.53
C PRO A 69 -12.44 13.17 -14.27
N ILE A 70 -11.13 13.17 -14.51
CA ILE A 70 -10.39 11.93 -14.58
C ILE A 70 -10.78 11.26 -13.28
N ALA A 71 -11.62 10.24 -13.36
CA ALA A 71 -11.80 9.29 -12.30
C ALA A 71 -10.44 8.62 -12.10
N ILE A 72 -9.52 9.34 -11.43
CA ILE A 72 -8.39 8.75 -10.76
C ILE A 72 -9.08 7.89 -9.72
N LYS A 73 -9.32 6.64 -10.11
CA LYS A 73 -9.59 5.56 -9.19
C LYS A 73 -8.36 5.57 -8.30
N ASN A 74 -8.42 6.34 -7.22
CA ASN A 74 -7.54 6.19 -6.08
C ASN A 74 -7.66 4.71 -5.75
N GLU A 75 -6.70 3.90 -6.20
CA GLU A 75 -6.61 2.50 -5.83
C GLU A 75 -6.34 2.52 -4.34
N THR A 76 -7.42 2.62 -3.55
CA THR A 76 -7.34 2.62 -2.10
C THR A 76 -6.81 1.26 -1.70
N ILE A 77 -5.54 1.23 -1.31
CA ILE A 77 -4.86 0.00 -0.90
C ILE A 77 -5.48 -0.42 0.44
N ALA A 78 -6.29 -1.48 0.41
CA ALA A 78 -7.02 -1.96 1.58
C ALA A 78 -6.26 -3.11 2.24
N LEU A 79 -5.63 -2.91 3.38
CA LEU A 79 -4.84 -3.95 4.04
C LEU A 79 -5.60 -4.59 5.21
N TYR A 80 -5.35 -5.87 5.46
CA TYR A 80 -5.69 -6.48 6.74
C TYR A 80 -4.87 -5.82 7.85
N SER A 81 -5.53 -5.43 8.94
CA SER A 81 -4.88 -4.76 10.06
C SER A 81 -3.97 -5.71 10.83
N PHE A 82 -2.97 -5.14 11.52
CA PHE A 82 -2.07 -5.88 12.41
C PHE A 82 -2.84 -6.71 13.45
N ASN A 83 -3.81 -6.09 14.13
CA ASN A 83 -4.61 -6.75 15.17
C ASN A 83 -5.39 -7.95 14.61
N PHE A 84 -5.96 -7.81 13.41
CA PHE A 84 -6.69 -8.90 12.78
C PHE A 84 -5.76 -10.05 12.38
N ILE A 85 -4.60 -9.75 11.78
CA ILE A 85 -3.60 -10.77 11.42
C ILE A 85 -3.15 -11.56 12.66
N PHE A 86 -2.90 -10.85 13.77
CA PHE A 86 -2.51 -11.48 15.04
C PHE A 86 -3.59 -12.38 15.59
N LEU A 87 -4.82 -11.88 15.71
CA LEU A 87 -5.94 -12.67 16.23
C LEU A 87 -6.20 -13.90 15.35
N PHE A 88 -6.16 -13.72 14.03
CA PHE A 88 -6.35 -14.82 13.08
C PHE A 88 -5.24 -15.88 13.20
N GLY A 89 -4.01 -15.45 13.42
CA GLY A 89 -2.88 -16.35 13.63
C GLY A 89 -2.96 -17.19 14.90
N ILE A 90 -3.46 -16.59 15.99
CA ILE A 90 -3.68 -17.29 17.27
C ILE A 90 -4.83 -18.30 17.15
N LEU A 91 -5.92 -17.93 16.47
CA LEU A 91 -7.11 -18.77 16.37
C LEU A 91 -6.96 -19.92 15.38
N PHE A 92 -6.27 -19.71 14.26
CA PHE A 92 -6.23 -20.67 13.16
C PHE A 92 -4.86 -21.29 12.89
N SER A 93 -3.77 -20.50 12.93
CA SER A 93 -2.36 -20.93 12.86
C SER A 93 -1.44 -19.80 12.37
N VAL A 94 -0.13 -19.95 12.59
CA VAL A 94 0.88 -19.07 11.98
C VAL A 94 0.82 -19.10 10.44
N PHE A 95 0.58 -20.26 9.83
CA PHE A 95 0.40 -20.37 8.39
C PHE A 95 -0.83 -19.56 7.92
N ALA A 96 -1.95 -19.63 8.64
CA ALA A 96 -3.14 -18.84 8.32
C ALA A 96 -2.87 -17.32 8.37
N ALA A 97 -2.11 -16.84 9.37
CA ALA A 97 -1.65 -15.45 9.41
C ALA A 97 -0.70 -15.11 8.25
N SER A 98 0.19 -16.03 7.85
CA SER A 98 1.10 -15.84 6.72
C SER A 98 0.35 -15.62 5.41
N ILE A 99 -0.83 -16.24 5.24
CA ILE A 99 -1.71 -16.01 4.09
C ILE A 99 -2.23 -14.57 4.10
N LEU A 100 -2.72 -14.08 5.23
CA LEU A 100 -3.19 -12.69 5.33
C LEU A 100 -2.07 -11.68 5.08
N ILE A 101 -0.88 -11.94 5.61
CA ILE A 101 0.32 -11.13 5.32
C ILE A 101 0.66 -11.19 3.82
N GLY A 102 0.62 -12.39 3.23
CA GLY A 102 0.85 -12.61 1.80
C GLY A 102 -0.15 -11.85 0.93
N LEU A 103 -1.43 -11.79 1.32
CA LEU A 103 -2.47 -11.01 0.63
C LEU A 103 -2.24 -9.51 0.75
N ASN A 104 -1.75 -9.02 1.90
CA ASN A 104 -1.34 -7.62 2.04
C ASN A 104 -0.16 -7.30 1.12
N LEU A 105 0.85 -8.16 1.04
CA LEU A 105 2.00 -7.98 0.16
C LEU A 105 1.61 -7.99 -1.33
N VAL A 106 0.62 -8.79 -1.72
CA VAL A 106 0.05 -8.74 -3.09
C VAL A 106 -0.59 -7.39 -3.37
N GLN A 107 -1.30 -6.81 -2.39
CA GLN A 107 -1.89 -5.48 -2.53
C GLN A 107 -0.86 -4.37 -2.57
N LEU A 108 0.26 -4.55 -1.88
CA LEU A 108 1.46 -3.69 -1.99
C LEU A 108 2.28 -3.97 -3.26
N LYS A 109 1.75 -4.77 -4.21
CA LYS A 109 2.39 -5.14 -5.48
C LYS A 109 3.73 -5.89 -5.32
N ASN A 110 4.03 -6.42 -4.12
CA ASN A 110 5.23 -7.22 -3.84
C ASN A 110 4.94 -8.75 -3.82
N LYS A 111 4.67 -9.30 -5.01
CA LYS A 111 4.42 -10.75 -5.20
C LYS A 111 5.59 -11.67 -4.79
N PRO A 112 6.87 -11.32 -5.01
CA PRO A 112 7.99 -12.16 -4.56
C PRO A 112 7.99 -12.34 -3.04
N ARG A 113 7.84 -11.24 -2.29
CA ARG A 113 7.81 -11.28 -0.82
C ARG A 113 6.57 -11.99 -0.29
N SER A 114 5.44 -11.87 -0.99
CA SER A 114 4.22 -12.66 -0.71
C SER A 114 4.47 -14.17 -0.81
N ARG A 115 5.17 -14.64 -1.86
CA ARG A 115 5.51 -16.07 -1.97
C ARG A 115 6.46 -16.50 -0.85
N MET A 116 7.46 -15.70 -0.54
CA MET A 116 8.41 -16.01 0.53
C MET A 116 7.72 -16.14 1.89
N VAL A 117 6.82 -15.20 2.26
CA VAL A 117 6.14 -15.27 3.56
C VAL A 117 5.23 -16.51 3.67
N LEU A 118 4.61 -16.95 2.56
CA LEU A 118 3.80 -18.17 2.54
C LEU A 118 4.66 -19.41 2.81
N PHE A 119 5.80 -19.53 2.13
CA PHE A 119 6.73 -20.64 2.37
C PHE A 119 7.28 -20.60 3.80
N THR A 120 7.69 -19.43 4.30
CA THR A 120 8.21 -19.29 5.66
C THR A 120 7.14 -19.61 6.70
N GLY A 121 5.90 -19.14 6.51
CA GLY A 121 4.79 -19.44 7.41
C GLY A 121 4.44 -20.92 7.44
N LEU A 122 4.45 -21.58 6.28
CA LEU A 122 4.21 -23.02 6.19
C LEU A 122 5.31 -23.81 6.90
N SER A 123 6.58 -23.50 6.61
CA SER A 123 7.74 -24.12 7.25
C SER A 123 7.75 -23.90 8.75
N TYR A 124 7.41 -22.69 9.21
CA TYR A 124 7.28 -22.39 10.63
C TYR A 124 6.23 -23.27 11.30
N SER A 125 5.03 -23.39 10.70
CA SER A 125 3.96 -24.22 11.26
C SER A 125 4.34 -25.70 11.34
N PHE A 126 4.99 -26.26 10.31
CA PHE A 126 5.50 -27.63 10.38
C PHE A 126 6.57 -27.79 11.46
N LEU A 127 7.52 -26.87 11.53
CA LEU A 127 8.56 -26.90 12.56
C LEU A 127 7.96 -26.79 13.96
N GLN A 128 6.98 -25.91 14.16
CA GLN A 128 6.29 -25.74 15.44
C GLN A 128 5.62 -27.05 15.89
N VAL A 129 4.86 -27.70 15.01
CA VAL A 129 4.22 -29.00 15.30
C VAL A 129 5.28 -30.07 15.61
N TYR A 130 6.32 -30.16 14.78
CA TYR A 130 7.41 -31.10 14.96
C TYR A 130 8.11 -30.92 16.32
N LEU A 131 8.39 -29.67 16.73
CA LEU A 131 9.03 -29.39 18.02
C LEU A 131 8.09 -29.69 19.20
N ILE A 132 6.80 -29.37 19.10
CA ILE A 132 5.81 -29.72 20.12
C ILE A 132 5.76 -31.23 20.33
N GLU A 133 5.76 -32.01 19.24
CA GLU A 133 5.76 -33.47 19.28
C GLU A 133 7.08 -34.03 19.82
N LEU A 134 8.22 -33.54 19.31
CA LEU A 134 9.57 -33.95 19.73
C LEU A 134 9.78 -33.78 21.24
N PHE A 135 9.36 -32.65 21.80
CA PHE A 135 9.50 -32.34 23.22
C PHE A 135 8.28 -32.75 24.05
N LYS A 136 7.27 -33.40 23.45
CA LYS A 136 6.02 -33.83 24.10
C LYS A 136 5.35 -32.71 24.91
N ILE A 137 5.31 -31.51 24.35
CA ILE A 137 4.81 -30.32 25.02
C ILE A 137 3.28 -30.43 25.13
N THR A 138 2.77 -30.53 26.35
CA THR A 138 1.33 -30.60 26.63
C THR A 138 0.73 -29.24 27.02
N SER A 139 1.57 -28.25 27.35
CA SER A 139 1.11 -26.95 27.80
C SER A 139 0.53 -26.13 26.64
N PRO A 140 -0.76 -25.73 26.70
CA PRO A 140 -1.37 -24.91 25.64
C PRO A 140 -0.74 -23.52 25.56
N PHE A 141 -0.21 -22.99 26.67
CA PHE A 141 0.45 -21.68 26.69
C PHE A 141 1.66 -21.65 25.77
N VAL A 142 2.47 -22.71 25.72
CA VAL A 142 3.64 -22.77 24.84
C VAL A 142 3.22 -22.71 23.37
N SER A 143 2.13 -23.36 23.01
CA SER A 143 1.56 -23.30 21.66
C SER A 143 1.06 -21.89 21.31
N ILE A 144 0.39 -21.22 22.26
CA ILE A 144 -0.09 -19.84 22.06
C ILE A 144 1.10 -18.87 21.91
N PHE A 145 2.07 -18.92 22.82
CA PHE A 145 3.23 -18.02 22.78
C PHE A 145 4.13 -18.26 21.57
N SER A 146 4.35 -19.52 21.17
CA SER A 146 5.07 -19.83 19.92
C SER A 146 4.30 -19.29 18.72
N SER A 147 2.98 -19.44 18.67
CA SER A 147 2.18 -18.90 17.57
C SER A 147 2.25 -17.37 17.50
N LEU A 148 2.12 -16.69 18.64
CA LEU A 148 2.31 -15.24 18.75
C LEU A 148 3.68 -14.81 18.22
N LEU A 149 4.74 -15.49 18.64
CA LEU A 149 6.10 -15.24 18.19
C LEU A 149 6.23 -15.42 16.68
N GLY A 150 5.69 -16.51 16.13
CA GLY A 150 5.70 -16.79 14.71
C GLY A 150 5.02 -15.68 13.89
N VAL A 151 3.80 -15.30 14.27
CA VAL A 151 3.06 -14.22 13.58
C VAL A 151 3.80 -12.89 13.68
N TYR A 152 4.36 -12.59 14.86
CA TYR A 152 5.15 -11.39 15.09
C TYR A 152 6.38 -11.33 14.18
N LEU A 153 7.15 -12.41 14.11
CA LEU A 153 8.34 -12.49 13.25
C LEU A 153 7.96 -12.30 11.77
N LEU A 154 6.91 -12.98 11.30
CA LEU A 154 6.46 -12.83 9.92
C LEU A 154 6.01 -11.40 9.61
N TYR A 155 5.23 -10.77 10.49
CA TYR A 155 4.77 -9.40 10.28
C TYR A 155 5.95 -8.41 10.20
N TYR A 156 6.86 -8.45 11.17
CA TYR A 156 7.96 -7.49 11.25
C TYR A 156 9.02 -7.71 10.18
N TYR A 157 9.27 -8.96 9.78
CA TYR A 157 10.29 -9.26 8.76
C TYR A 157 9.75 -9.08 7.34
N PHE A 158 8.51 -9.48 7.07
CA PHE A 158 7.96 -9.46 5.71
C PHE A 158 7.09 -8.25 5.40
N LEU A 159 6.14 -7.89 6.27
CA LEU A 159 5.12 -6.88 5.95
C LEU A 159 5.56 -5.47 6.32
N LYS A 160 6.02 -5.26 7.56
CA LYS A 160 6.33 -3.93 8.07
C LYS A 160 7.34 -3.13 7.21
N PRO A 161 8.38 -3.75 6.63
CA PRO A 161 9.31 -3.03 5.76
C PRO A 161 8.69 -2.51 4.45
N GLU A 162 7.55 -3.07 4.04
CA GLU A 162 6.87 -2.73 2.79
C GLU A 162 5.78 -1.67 2.98
N LEU A 163 5.52 -1.25 4.22
CA LEU A 163 4.54 -0.20 4.52
C LEU A 163 5.20 1.17 4.34
N ASN A 164 4.60 1.99 3.47
CA ASN A 164 5.02 3.36 3.26
C ASN A 164 4.34 4.28 4.29
N PRO A 165 5.09 4.99 5.16
CA PRO A 165 4.52 5.89 6.16
C PRO A 165 3.71 7.06 5.57
N LYS A 166 3.92 7.38 4.29
CA LYS A 166 3.24 8.48 3.59
C LYS A 166 1.92 8.06 2.94
N GLU A 167 1.63 6.76 2.90
CA GLU A 167 0.39 6.23 2.32
C GLU A 167 -0.67 5.99 3.39
N THR A 168 -1.92 6.34 3.06
CA THR A 168 -3.08 6.05 3.90
C THR A 168 -3.70 4.71 3.49
N TYR A 169 -3.52 3.70 4.33
CA TYR A 169 -4.09 2.37 4.11
C TYR A 169 -5.52 2.28 4.65
N GLN A 170 -6.43 1.77 3.82
CA GLN A 170 -7.80 1.47 4.24
C GLN A 170 -7.84 0.10 4.92
N SER A 171 -8.78 -0.11 5.85
CA SER A 171 -8.96 -1.42 6.47
C SER A 171 -9.73 -2.35 5.54
N ARG A 172 -9.16 -3.52 5.24
CA ARG A 172 -9.82 -4.55 4.44
C ARG A 172 -10.86 -5.31 5.26
N SER A 173 -11.98 -5.67 4.61
CA SER A 173 -13.02 -6.51 5.22
C SER A 173 -12.46 -7.85 5.71
N THR A 174 -12.74 -8.18 6.96
CA THR A 174 -12.22 -9.34 7.69
C THR A 174 -13.13 -10.57 7.65
N TRP A 175 -14.39 -10.38 7.22
CA TRP A 175 -15.42 -11.43 7.26
C TRP A 175 -15.11 -12.63 6.35
N GLN A 176 -14.56 -12.37 5.15
CA GLN A 176 -14.23 -13.44 4.20
C GLN A 176 -13.19 -14.41 4.76
N PRO A 177 -12.00 -13.97 5.22
CA PRO A 177 -11.06 -14.88 5.87
C PRO A 177 -11.62 -15.56 7.12
N LEU A 178 -12.40 -14.84 7.93
CA LEU A 178 -12.97 -15.39 9.16
C LEU A 178 -13.87 -16.59 8.88
N LEU A 179 -14.78 -16.46 7.92
CA LEU A 179 -15.69 -17.54 7.51
C LEU A 179 -14.93 -18.75 6.98
N ILE A 180 -13.89 -18.53 6.15
CA ILE A 180 -13.05 -19.60 5.63
C ILE A 180 -12.32 -20.32 6.77
N GLY A 181 -11.71 -19.56 7.69
CA GLY A 181 -11.02 -20.12 8.85
C GLY A 181 -11.97 -20.95 9.72
N MET A 182 -13.16 -20.44 10.03
CA MET A 182 -14.16 -21.17 10.83
C MET A 182 -14.66 -22.44 10.13
N ALA A 183 -14.91 -22.38 8.82
CA ALA A 183 -15.35 -23.53 8.04
C ALA A 183 -14.33 -24.67 8.05
N ILE A 184 -13.04 -24.36 8.20
CA ILE A 184 -11.97 -25.36 8.32
C ILE A 184 -11.79 -25.81 9.78
N ALA A 185 -11.72 -24.87 10.72
CA ALA A 185 -11.38 -25.16 12.10
C ALA A 185 -12.49 -25.92 12.86
N LEU A 186 -13.76 -25.59 12.64
CA LEU A 186 -14.87 -26.20 13.38
C LEU A 186 -15.03 -27.70 13.09
N PRO A 187 -15.00 -28.18 11.83
CA PRO A 187 -15.04 -29.62 11.56
C PRO A 187 -13.86 -30.38 12.17
N ILE A 188 -12.66 -29.80 12.13
CA ILE A 188 -11.46 -30.41 12.73
C ILE A 188 -11.63 -30.51 14.25
N ALA A 189 -12.02 -29.42 14.90
CA ALA A 189 -12.27 -29.42 16.34
C ALA A 189 -13.35 -30.44 16.73
N TYR A 190 -14.46 -30.48 15.99
CA TYR A 190 -15.53 -31.47 16.19
C TYR A 190 -15.01 -32.91 16.06
N TYR A 191 -14.22 -33.19 15.02
CA TYR A 191 -13.62 -34.51 14.82
C TYR A 191 -12.68 -34.89 15.96
N LEU A 192 -11.81 -33.98 16.41
CA LEU A 192 -10.88 -34.22 17.52
C LEU A 192 -11.61 -34.46 18.84
N MET A 193 -12.71 -33.74 19.12
CA MET A 193 -13.53 -33.98 20.30
C MET A 193 -14.19 -35.37 20.25
N LYS A 194 -14.70 -35.77 19.08
CA LYS A 194 -15.28 -37.11 18.90
C LYS A 194 -14.22 -38.21 19.00
N ALA A 195 -13.05 -38.01 18.41
CA ALA A 195 -11.96 -38.98 18.45
C ALA A 195 -11.33 -39.12 19.84
N GLY A 196 -11.15 -38.01 20.57
CA GLY A 196 -10.65 -38.00 21.94
C GLY A 196 -11.67 -38.50 22.97
N GLY A 197 -12.97 -38.39 22.69
CA GLY A 197 -14.06 -38.84 23.57
C GLY A 197 -14.36 -40.35 23.53
N VAL A 198 -13.76 -41.12 22.61
CA VAL A 198 -13.98 -42.57 22.47
C VAL A 198 -12.85 -43.41 23.09
N GLY A 199 -11.81 -42.77 23.64
CA GLY A 199 -10.66 -43.45 24.27
C GLY A 199 -10.50 -43.22 25.78
N ALA A 200 -11.49 -42.64 26.46
CA ALA A 200 -11.40 -42.27 27.89
C ALA A 200 -12.58 -42.78 28.75
N LEU A 201 -13.16 -43.93 28.37
CA LEU A 201 -14.03 -44.77 29.20
C LEU A 201 -13.58 -46.23 29.02
#